data_AF-A0A942B4W2-F1
#
_entry.id   AF-A0A942B4W2-F1
#
_cell.length_a   1.000
_cell.length_b   1.000
_cell.length_c   1.000
_cell.angle_alpha   90.00
_cell.angle_beta   90.00
_cell.angle_gamma   90.00
#
_symmetry.space_group_name_H-M   'P 1'
#
loop_
_entity.id
_entity.type
_entity.pdbx_description
1 polymer ?
#
loop_
_entity_poly.entity_id
_entity_poly.type
_entity_poly.pdbx_seq_one_letter_code
_entity_poly.pdbx_strand_id
1 'polypeptide(L)'
;MSEKKPVTPTKNSWLKNTYFWIAAVLFILGVVGLIGGDPVIRDPGQRHEDKLWAIYFAASVVMLVNGLISHKIWLSSFPESSLNDKDSN
;
A
#
# COMPACT_ATOMS: atom_id res chain seq x y z
N MET A 1 8.48 33.95 8.31
CA MET A 1 7.67 32.73 8.49
C MET A 1 7.54 32.09 7.12
N SER A 2 8.19 30.96 6.86
CA SER A 2 8.14 30.32 5.54
C SER A 2 6.82 29.58 5.40
N GLU A 3 5.92 30.10 4.56
CA GLU A 3 4.58 29.55 4.34
C GLU A 3 4.72 28.18 3.68
N LYS A 4 4.38 27.12 4.42
CA LYS A 4 4.45 25.73 3.92
C LYS A 4 3.38 25.57 2.84
N LYS A 5 3.79 25.54 1.57
CA LYS A 5 2.87 25.33 0.44
C LYS A 5 1.94 24.13 0.73
N PRO A 6 0.62 24.28 0.56
CA PRO A 6 -0.32 23.20 0.80
C PRO A 6 0.00 22.02 -0.12
N VAL A 7 0.17 20.83 0.46
CA VAL A 7 0.44 19.60 -0.28
C VAL A 7 -0.83 19.22 -1.02
N THR A 8 -0.93 19.56 -2.30
CA THR A 8 -2.10 19.22 -3.10
C THR A 8 -1.99 17.79 -3.66
N PRO A 9 -3.09 17.01 -3.61
CA PRO A 9 -3.17 15.72 -4.30
C PRO A 9 -2.82 15.85 -5.77
N THR A 10 -1.86 15.03 -6.22
CA THR A 10 -1.66 14.80 -7.65
C THR A 10 -2.28 13.45 -8.01
N LYS A 11 -2.60 13.24 -9.29
CA LYS A 11 -3.09 11.96 -9.81
C LYS A 11 -2.23 10.75 -9.39
N ASN A 12 -0.92 10.98 -9.20
CA ASN A 12 0.05 9.96 -8.80
C ASN A 12 0.29 9.90 -7.28
N SER A 13 -0.46 10.64 -6.46
CA SER A 13 -0.32 10.61 -4.99
C SER A 13 -0.53 9.22 -4.40
N TRP A 14 -1.28 8.36 -5.09
CA TRP A 14 -1.46 6.97 -4.67
C TRP A 14 -0.15 6.16 -4.71
N LEU A 15 0.70 6.38 -5.71
CA LEU A 15 2.02 5.74 -5.81
C LEU A 15 3.01 6.22 -4.74
N LYS A 16 2.73 7.35 -4.08
CA LYS A 16 3.54 7.86 -2.97
C LYS A 16 3.07 7.32 -1.60
N ASN A 17 2.01 6.52 -1.57
CA ASN A 17 1.48 5.97 -0.33
C ASN A 17 2.26 4.71 0.08
N THR A 18 2.92 4.75 1.23
CA THR A 18 3.67 3.61 1.79
C THR A 18 2.80 2.37 1.99
N TYR A 19 1.52 2.52 2.34
CA TYR A 19 0.61 1.38 2.50
C TYR A 19 0.43 0.59 1.21
N PHE A 20 0.43 1.27 0.06
CA PHE A 20 0.33 0.61 -1.24
C PHE A 20 1.57 -0.24 -1.53
N TRP A 21 2.77 0.30 -1.25
CA TRP A 21 4.02 -0.44 -1.45
C TRP A 21 4.15 -1.64 -0.51
N ILE A 22 3.75 -1.48 0.77
CA ILE A 22 3.72 -2.60 1.72
C ILE A 22 2.74 -3.68 1.24
N ALA A 23 1.55 -3.30 0.81
CA ALA A 23 0.58 -4.25 0.27
C ALA A 23 1.12 -4.99 -0.96
N ALA A 24 1.81 -4.29 -1.87
CA ALA A 24 2.41 -4.87 -3.06
C ALA A 24 3.53 -5.87 -2.72
N VAL A 25 4.42 -5.54 -1.79
CA VAL A 25 5.48 -6.46 -1.35
C VAL A 25 4.89 -7.71 -0.69
N LEU A 26 3.90 -7.54 0.20
CA LEU A 26 3.21 -8.67 0.84
C LEU A 26 2.47 -9.54 -0.17
N PHE A 27 1.89 -8.93 -1.22
CA PHE A 27 1.25 -9.68 -2.30
C PHE A 27 2.25 -10.53 -3.07
N ILE A 28 3.42 -9.96 -3.43
CA ILE A 28 4.49 -10.68 -4.10
C ILE A 28 4.99 -11.84 -3.23
N LEU A 29 5.22 -11.62 -1.94
CA LEU A 29 5.62 -12.68 -1.00
C LEU A 29 4.56 -13.79 -0.91
N GLY A 30 3.28 -13.42 -0.89
CA GLY A 30 2.18 -14.37 -0.95
C GLY A 30 2.19 -15.21 -2.23
N VAL A 31 2.38 -14.59 -3.40
CA VAL A 31 2.46 -15.30 -4.69
C VAL A 31 3.69 -16.22 -4.75
N VAL A 32 4.85 -15.74 -4.30
CA VAL A 32 6.09 -16.54 -4.26
C VAL A 32 5.94 -17.72 -3.31
N GLY A 33 5.35 -17.52 -2.13
CA GLY A 33 5.05 -18.61 -1.18
C GLY A 33 4.02 -19.60 -1.70
N LEU A 34 3.05 -19.15 -2.51
CA LEU A 34 2.05 -20.04 -3.12
C LEU A 34 2.68 -20.97 -4.18
N ILE A 35 3.62 -20.44 -4.99
CA ILE A 35 4.27 -21.20 -6.07
C ILE A 35 5.44 -22.04 -5.54
N GLY A 36 6.30 -21.46 -4.69
CA GLY A 36 7.50 -22.09 -4.16
C GLY A 36 7.29 -22.91 -2.88
N GLY A 37 6.12 -22.80 -2.27
CA GLY A 37 5.80 -23.41 -0.99
C GLY A 37 6.35 -22.63 0.20
N ASP A 38 5.91 -23.02 1.38
CA ASP A 38 6.29 -22.41 2.67
C ASP A 38 7.82 -22.32 2.91
N PRO A 39 8.69 -23.25 2.46
CA PRO A 39 10.13 -23.17 2.69
C PRO A 39 10.82 -21.96 2.03
N VAL A 40 10.25 -21.40 0.96
CA VAL A 40 10.88 -20.30 0.19
C VAL A 40 10.72 -18.95 0.90
N ILE A 41 9.66 -18.81 1.69
CA ILE A 41 9.30 -17.56 2.40
C ILE A 41 9.58 -17.65 3.91
N ARG A 42 10.12 -18.78 4.37
CA ARG A 42 10.36 -19.02 5.78
C ARG A 42 11.75 -18.58 6.20
N ASP A 43 11.83 -17.90 7.33
CA ASP A 43 13.13 -17.57 7.93
C ASP A 43 13.83 -18.81 8.52
N PRO A 44 15.16 -18.91 8.40
CA PRO A 44 15.93 -19.99 9.00
C PRO A 44 15.77 -19.96 10.52
N GLY A 45 15.12 -21.00 11.08
CA GLY A 45 14.85 -21.15 12.51
C GLY A 45 13.39 -20.96 12.94
N GLN A 46 12.49 -20.56 12.03
CA GLN A 46 11.05 -20.48 12.32
C GLN A 46 10.42 -21.87 12.42
N ARG A 47 9.33 -22.05 13.19
CA ARG A 47 8.58 -23.32 13.23
C ARG A 47 7.96 -23.60 11.86
N HIS A 48 7.81 -24.88 11.51
CA HIS A 48 7.08 -25.26 10.30
C HIS A 48 5.60 -24.97 10.53
N GLU A 49 5.12 -23.88 9.93
CA GLU A 49 3.71 -23.55 9.86
C GLU A 49 3.27 -23.73 8.42
N ASP A 50 2.21 -24.50 8.22
CA ASP A 50 1.64 -24.71 6.90
C ASP A 50 0.84 -23.47 6.49
N LYS A 51 0.90 -23.09 5.22
CA LYS A 51 0.13 -22.00 4.61
C LYS A 51 0.57 -20.60 5.06
N LEU A 52 1.87 -20.40 5.29
CA LEU A 52 2.45 -19.07 5.54
C LEU A 52 2.09 -18.08 4.43
N TRP A 53 2.04 -18.55 3.18
CA TRP A 53 1.61 -17.76 2.02
C TRP A 53 0.21 -17.14 2.20
N ALA A 54 -0.72 -17.84 2.88
CA ALA A 54 -2.08 -17.37 3.09
C ALA A 54 -2.11 -16.20 4.08
N ILE A 55 -1.22 -16.21 5.06
CA ILE A 55 -1.07 -15.11 6.03
C ILE A 55 -0.52 -13.87 5.33
N TYR A 56 0.51 -14.03 4.49
CA TYR A 56 1.05 -12.92 3.70
C TYR A 56 0.01 -12.34 2.73
N PHE A 57 -0.78 -13.21 2.08
CA PHE A 57 -1.90 -12.79 1.25
C PHE A 57 -2.97 -12.03 2.04
N ALA A 58 -3.39 -12.55 3.19
CA ALA A 58 -4.37 -11.89 4.04
C ALA A 58 -3.86 -10.53 4.53
N ALA A 59 -2.60 -10.44 4.95
CA ALA A 59 -1.97 -9.19 5.37
C ALA A 59 -1.88 -8.18 4.22
N SER A 60 -1.57 -8.64 3.00
CA SER A 60 -1.57 -7.80 1.79
C SER A 60 -2.95 -7.20 1.53
N VAL A 61 -4.01 -8.00 1.58
CA VAL A 61 -5.39 -7.54 1.38
C VAL A 61 -5.78 -6.51 2.43
N VAL A 62 -5.49 -6.78 3.70
CA VAL A 62 -5.76 -5.85 4.81
C VAL A 62 -5.04 -4.51 4.59
N MET A 63 -3.76 -4.55 4.22
CA MET A 63 -2.99 -3.33 3.95
C MET A 63 -3.50 -2.56 2.73
N LEU A 64 -3.92 -3.25 1.68
CA LEU A 64 -4.51 -2.62 0.50
C LEU A 64 -5.81 -1.89 0.86
N VAL A 65 -6.71 -2.56 1.59
CA VAL A 65 -7.98 -1.97 2.04
C VAL A 65 -7.74 -0.76 2.94
N ASN A 66 -6.84 -0.88 3.93
CA ASN A 66 -6.46 0.24 4.79
C ASN A 66 -5.87 1.42 4.00
N GLY A 67 -5.01 1.13 3.02
CA GLY A 67 -4.44 2.15 2.14
C GLY A 67 -5.50 2.87 1.30
N LEU A 68 -6.49 2.15 0.77
CA LEU A 68 -7.58 2.72 -0.01
C LEU A 68 -8.49 3.62 0.83
N ILE A 69 -8.87 3.19 2.04
CA ILE A 69 -9.68 3.99 2.95
C ILE A 69 -8.92 5.26 3.35
N SER A 70 -7.65 5.12 3.75
CA SER A 70 -6.81 6.25 4.15
C SER A 70 -6.65 7.25 3.02
N HIS A 71 -6.49 6.78 1.78
CA HIS A 71 -6.38 7.64 0.61
C HIS A 71 -7.67 8.41 0.32
N LYS A 72 -8.82 7.76 0.44
CA LYS A 72 -10.14 8.41 0.27
C LYS A 72 -10.38 9.50 1.33
N ILE A 73 -10.06 9.21 2.59
CA ILE A 73 -10.16 10.19 3.69
C ILE A 73 -9.24 11.39 3.43
N TRP A 74 -8.00 11.11 3.01
CA TRP A 74 -7.06 12.16 2.68
C TRP A 74 -7.54 13.05 1.52
N LEU A 75 -8.07 12.46 0.44
CA LEU A 75 -8.67 13.19 -0.68
C LEU A 75 -9.85 14.07 -0.22
N SER A 76 -10.71 13.56 0.67
CA SER A 76 -11.86 14.32 1.19
C SER A 76 -11.48 15.53 2.06
N SER A 77 -10.21 15.61 2.48
CA SER A 77 -9.68 16.75 3.25
C SER A 77 -9.27 17.93 2.36
N PHE A 78 -9.31 17.78 1.03
CA PHE A 78 -8.98 18.86 0.09
C PHE A 78 -10.24 19.44 -0.53
N PRO A 79 -10.42 20.77 -0.52
CA PRO A 79 -11.49 21.41 -1.28
C PRO A 79 -11.25 21.20 -2.79
N GLU A 80 -12.32 20.91 -3.54
CA GLU A 80 -12.27 20.53 -4.95
C GLU A 80 -11.55 21.54 -5.85
N SER A 81 -11.47 22.81 -5.45
CA SER A 81 -10.74 23.85 -6.19
C SER A 81 -9.25 23.57 -6.35
N SER A 82 -8.65 22.75 -5.48
CA SER A 82 -7.22 22.41 -5.54
C SER A 82 -6.87 21.26 -6.49
N LEU A 83 -7.88 20.55 -7.00
CA LEU A 83 -7.72 19.44 -7.93
C LEU A 83 -7.69 19.90 -9.40
N ASN A 84 -8.34 21.02 -9.73
CA ASN A 84 -8.55 21.47 -11.11
C ASN A 84 -7.39 22.32 -11.67
N ASP A 85 -6.61 22.99 -10.81
CA ASP A 85 -5.54 23.93 -11.22
C ASP A 85 -4.23 23.26 -11.71
N LYS A 86 -4.10 21.93 -11.54
CA LYS A 86 -2.86 21.20 -11.87
C LYS A 86 -2.91 20.39 -13.16
N ASP A 87 -4.09 20.21 -13.74
CA ASP A 87 -4.26 19.53 -15.03
C ASP A 87 -4.13 20.50 -16.22
N SER A 88 -4.01 21.81 -15.96
CA SER A 88 -3.92 22.88 -16.95
C SER A 88 -2.50 23.42 -17.23
N ASN A 89 -1.44 22.75 -16.76
CA ASN A 89 -0.04 23.18 -16.99
C ASN A 89 0.87 22.01 -17.37
#